data_AF-A0A661D5T6-F1
#
_entry.id   AF-A0A661D5T6-F1
#
_cell.length_a   1.000
_cell.length_b   1.000
_cell.length_c   1.000
_cell.angle_alpha   90.00
_cell.angle_beta   90.00
_cell.angle_gamma   90.00
#
_symmetry.space_group_name_H-M   'P 1'
#
loop_
_entity.id
_entity.type
_entity.pdbx_description
1 polymer ?
#
loop_
_entity_poly.entity_id
_entity_poly.type
_entity_poly.pdbx_seq_one_letter_code
_entity_poly.pdbx_strand_id
1 'polypeptide(L)'
;MRVHYENSLIPVEYSLILAENSTIESKGNTSIVLNSMLGKRVTIQYKNEIHCVSCGRKSNKSFNQGYCYPCFTRLAACDKCIMSPEKCHFEQGTCREPQWGQDHCMQSHYVYLANSSGLKVGITRGDQLPTRWIDQGAVQALPIFKVSQRYYSGLLEVVYKQKVSDRTQWQRMLKGQVEEIDLLQKQAELYELFSEQVETIRSELPQGAVVNIENDAMTEIL
;
A
#
# COMPACT_ATOMS: atom_id res chain seq x y z
N MET A 1 -14.80 -0.73 -5.38
CA MET A 1 -15.95 -0.18 -4.63
C MET A 1 -15.45 1.05 -3.89
N ARG A 2 -16.12 2.19 -4.01
CA ARG A 2 -15.81 3.38 -3.20
C ARG A 2 -16.91 3.60 -2.18
N VAL A 3 -16.53 4.12 -1.01
CA VAL A 3 -17.42 4.49 0.09
C VAL A 3 -17.35 6.00 0.25
N HIS A 4 -18.49 6.67 0.16
CA HIS A 4 -18.63 8.09 0.46
C HIS A 4 -19.50 8.25 1.71
N TYR A 5 -19.03 9.06 2.66
CA TYR A 5 -19.78 9.42 3.86
C TYR A 5 -20.46 10.77 3.62
N GLU A 6 -21.78 10.78 3.54
CA GLU A 6 -22.57 12.01 3.57
C GLU A 6 -23.23 12.15 4.94
N ASN A 7 -23.18 13.34 5.54
CA ASN A 7 -23.77 13.68 6.84
C ASN A 7 -25.32 13.70 6.83
N SER A 8 -25.97 12.82 6.07
CA SER A 8 -27.42 12.72 5.95
C SER A 8 -27.91 11.27 6.12
N LEU A 9 -29.23 11.05 6.09
CA LEU A 9 -29.97 9.82 6.43
C LEU A 9 -29.50 8.50 5.74
N ILE A 10 -28.54 8.56 4.82
CA ILE A 10 -27.82 7.41 4.25
C ILE A 10 -26.33 7.60 4.58
N PRO A 11 -25.78 6.93 5.61
CA PRO A 11 -24.44 7.24 6.09
C PRO A 11 -23.32 6.80 5.12
N VAL A 12 -23.64 5.94 4.13
CA VAL A 12 -22.65 5.36 3.20
C VAL A 12 -23.24 5.16 1.80
N GLU A 13 -22.62 5.76 0.78
CA GLU A 13 -22.85 5.43 -0.64
C GLU A 13 -21.78 4.45 -1.15
N TYR A 14 -22.23 3.36 -1.76
CA TYR A 14 -21.41 2.36 -2.44
C TYR A 14 -21.50 2.54 -3.94
N SER A 15 -20.35 2.66 -4.62
CA SER A 15 -20.29 2.69 -6.09
C SER A 15 -19.37 1.60 -6.67
N LEU A 16 -19.83 0.98 -7.76
CA LEU A 16 -19.03 0.11 -8.60
C LEU A 16 -18.52 0.91 -9.80
N ILE A 17 -17.21 1.07 -9.88
CA ILE A 17 -16.55 1.69 -11.03
C ILE A 17 -16.29 0.59 -12.07
N LEU A 18 -16.87 0.75 -13.26
CA LEU A 18 -16.60 -0.10 -14.40
C LEU A 18 -15.55 0.57 -15.29
N ALA A 19 -14.53 -0.20 -15.67
CA ALA A 19 -13.61 0.21 -16.72
C ALA A 19 -14.37 0.12 -18.05
N GLU A 20 -14.51 1.24 -18.76
CA GLU A 20 -15.01 1.21 -20.13
C GLU A 20 -13.95 0.56 -21.03
N ASN A 21 -14.36 -0.43 -21.83
CA ASN A 21 -13.50 -1.08 -22.83
C ASN A 21 -13.32 -0.20 -24.08
N SER A 22 -13.16 1.12 -23.94
CA SER A 22 -12.99 2.04 -25.08
C SER A 22 -11.52 2.32 -25.37
N THR A 23 -11.19 2.19 -26.64
CA THR A 23 -9.96 2.66 -27.30
C THR A 23 -9.52 4.04 -26.80
N ILE A 24 -8.21 4.17 -26.56
CA ILE A 24 -7.28 5.31 -26.34
C ILE A 24 -7.82 6.75 -26.13
N GLU A 25 -9.00 7.13 -26.62
CA GLU A 25 -9.51 8.50 -26.66
C GLU A 25 -10.63 8.83 -25.64
N SER A 26 -11.18 7.85 -24.90
CA SER A 26 -12.11 8.14 -23.80
C SER A 26 -11.83 7.31 -22.55
N LYS A 27 -10.98 7.81 -21.65
CA LYS A 27 -10.88 7.30 -20.27
C LYS A 27 -12.08 7.80 -19.44
N GLY A 28 -13.28 7.34 -19.79
CA GLY A 28 -14.47 7.47 -18.96
C GLY A 28 -14.56 6.29 -18.00
N ASN A 29 -14.69 6.56 -16.70
CA ASN A 29 -15.07 5.53 -15.74
C ASN A 29 -16.59 5.60 -15.57
N THR A 30 -17.34 4.59 -16.00
CA THR A 30 -18.77 4.51 -15.65
C THR A 30 -18.89 4.13 -14.18
N SER A 31 -19.68 4.87 -13.40
CA SER A 31 -19.98 4.53 -12.00
C SER A 31 -21.42 4.04 -11.89
N ILE A 32 -21.62 2.89 -11.23
CA ILE A 32 -22.93 2.35 -10.88
C ILE A 32 -23.15 2.47 -9.38
N VAL A 33 -24.21 3.18 -8.97
CA VAL A 33 -24.63 3.28 -7.56
C VAL A 33 -25.18 1.92 -7.10
N LEU A 34 -24.53 1.32 -6.11
CA LEU A 34 -24.84 -0.02 -5.61
C LEU A 34 -25.85 -0.04 -4.45
N ASN A 35 -26.14 1.10 -3.80
CA ASN A 35 -27.08 1.14 -2.67
C ASN A 35 -28.44 0.54 -3.04
N SER A 36 -28.93 0.82 -4.25
CA SER A 36 -30.18 0.27 -4.78
C SER A 36 -30.15 -1.24 -5.07
N MET A 37 -28.96 -1.84 -5.04
CA MET A 37 -28.71 -3.26 -5.28
C MET A 37 -28.52 -4.05 -3.99
N LEU A 38 -28.50 -3.40 -2.82
CA LEU A 38 -28.41 -4.06 -1.52
C LEU A 38 -29.60 -5.03 -1.33
N GLY A 39 -29.31 -6.23 -0.83
CA GLY A 39 -30.31 -7.30 -0.66
C GLY A 39 -30.75 -7.99 -1.96
N LYS A 40 -30.31 -7.53 -3.14
CA LYS A 40 -30.61 -8.17 -4.43
C LYS A 40 -29.53 -9.18 -4.81
N ARG A 41 -29.90 -10.16 -5.64
CA ARG A 41 -28.94 -11.11 -6.22
C ARG A 41 -28.21 -10.46 -7.40
N VAL A 42 -26.90 -10.36 -7.29
CA VAL A 42 -26.02 -9.90 -8.38
C VAL A 42 -25.33 -11.12 -9.00
N THR A 43 -25.30 -11.18 -10.33
CA THR A 43 -24.59 -12.22 -11.09
C THR A 43 -23.43 -11.58 -11.84
N ILE A 44 -22.23 -12.11 -11.65
CA ILE A 44 -21.02 -11.70 -12.38
C ILE A 44 -20.64 -12.86 -13.30
N GLN A 45 -20.54 -12.60 -14.60
CA GLN A 45 -20.12 -13.59 -15.59
C GLN A 45 -18.79 -13.16 -16.21
N TYR A 46 -17.79 -14.04 -16.12
CA TYR A 46 -16.52 -13.84 -16.80
C TYR A 46 -16.65 -14.17 -18.28
N LYS A 47 -16.33 -13.21 -19.16
CA LYS A 47 -16.46 -13.34 -20.62
C LYS A 47 -15.27 -14.04 -21.30
N ASN A 48 -14.34 -14.61 -20.55
CA ASN A 48 -13.07 -15.13 -21.06
C ASN A 48 -12.21 -14.09 -21.78
N GLU A 49 -12.28 -12.83 -21.32
CA GLU A 49 -11.48 -11.73 -21.86
C GLU A 49 -10.70 -11.06 -20.74
N ILE A 50 -9.40 -10.88 -20.97
CA ILE A 50 -8.51 -10.12 -20.10
C ILE A 50 -8.01 -8.93 -20.90
N HIS A 51 -8.20 -7.72 -20.37
CA HIS A 51 -7.74 -6.50 -21.00
C HIS A 51 -6.64 -5.85 -20.16
N CYS A 52 -5.61 -5.35 -20.84
CA CYS A 52 -4.53 -4.63 -20.19
C CYS A 52 -5.05 -3.34 -19.55
N VAL A 53 -4.83 -3.14 -18.25
CA VAL A 53 -5.24 -1.93 -17.51
C VAL A 53 -4.57 -0.64 -18.01
N SER A 54 -3.44 -0.76 -18.71
CA SER A 54 -2.72 0.38 -19.28
C SER A 54 -3.14 0.69 -20.72
N CYS A 55 -3.23 -0.32 -21.59
CA CYS A 55 -3.40 -0.12 -23.03
C CYS A 55 -4.69 -0.70 -23.62
N GLY A 56 -5.54 -1.33 -22.81
CA GLY A 56 -6.81 -1.93 -23.23
C GLY A 56 -6.70 -3.18 -24.11
N ARG A 57 -5.49 -3.56 -24.54
CA ARG A 57 -5.26 -4.72 -25.41
C ARG A 57 -5.76 -6.00 -24.75
N LYS A 58 -6.53 -6.80 -25.50
CA LYS A 58 -6.89 -8.17 -25.12
C LYS A 58 -5.65 -9.05 -24.99
N SER A 59 -5.57 -9.82 -23.91
CA SER A 59 -4.50 -10.77 -23.66
C SER A 59 -5.06 -12.09 -23.15
N ASN A 60 -4.29 -13.17 -23.34
CA ASN A 60 -4.64 -14.48 -22.79
C ASN A 60 -4.17 -14.64 -21.34
N LYS A 61 -3.29 -13.75 -20.87
CA LYS A 61 -2.70 -13.77 -19.52
C LYS A 61 -2.59 -12.35 -18.98
N SER A 62 -2.75 -12.20 -17.67
CA SER A 62 -2.49 -10.96 -16.95
C SER A 62 -1.16 -11.05 -16.20
N PHE A 63 -0.39 -9.96 -16.25
CA PHE A 63 0.87 -9.81 -15.53
C PHE A 63 0.75 -8.64 -14.56
N ASN A 64 1.44 -8.73 -13.40
CA ASN A 64 1.50 -7.67 -12.39
C ASN A 64 0.17 -6.95 -12.10
N GLN A 65 -0.88 -7.73 -11.81
CA GLN A 65 -2.23 -7.23 -11.47
C GLN A 65 -2.98 -6.50 -12.60
N GLY A 66 -2.72 -6.79 -13.89
CA GLY A 66 -3.60 -6.31 -14.96
C GLY A 66 -2.94 -5.95 -16.28
N TYR A 67 -1.63 -6.14 -16.44
CA TYR A 67 -0.91 -5.72 -17.63
C TYR A 67 -0.77 -6.85 -18.65
N CYS A 68 -0.73 -6.51 -19.94
CA CYS A 68 -0.26 -7.44 -20.98
C CYS A 68 1.28 -7.52 -20.96
N TYR A 69 1.84 -8.58 -21.54
CA TYR A 69 3.30 -8.81 -21.52
C TYR A 69 4.13 -7.61 -22.02
N PRO A 70 3.81 -6.94 -23.15
CA PRO A 70 4.57 -5.77 -23.60
C PRO A 70 4.54 -4.58 -22.63
N CYS A 71 3.41 -4.34 -21.96
CA CYS A 71 3.33 -3.30 -20.94
C CYS A 71 4.11 -3.69 -19.68
N PHE A 72 4.02 -4.96 -19.27
CA PHE A 72 4.76 -5.49 -18.14
C PHE A 72 6.28 -5.33 -18.28
N THR A 73 6.82 -5.53 -19.49
CA THR A 73 8.26 -5.39 -19.75
C THR A 73 8.73 -3.94 -19.90
N ARG A 74 7.82 -3.00 -20.19
CA ARG A 74 8.19 -1.62 -20.55
C ARG A 74 7.85 -0.57 -19.50
N LEU A 75 6.79 -0.76 -18.71
CA LEU A 75 6.31 0.26 -17.77
C LEU A 75 7.04 0.19 -16.44
N ALA A 76 7.34 1.36 -15.85
CA ALA A 76 7.94 1.48 -14.52
C ALA A 76 6.98 1.03 -13.41
N ALA A 77 5.67 1.17 -13.62
CA ALA A 77 4.63 0.62 -12.73
C ALA A 77 4.69 -0.92 -12.58
N CYS A 78 5.45 -1.60 -13.45
CA CYS A 78 5.70 -3.04 -13.40
C CYS A 78 7.09 -3.40 -12.89
N ASP A 79 7.90 -2.43 -12.47
CA ASP A 79 9.23 -2.68 -11.95
C ASP A 79 9.18 -3.39 -10.59
N LYS A 80 10.23 -4.17 -10.32
CA LYS A 80 10.38 -4.88 -9.05
C LYS A 80 10.35 -3.93 -7.85
N CYS A 81 10.83 -2.70 -8.01
CA CYS A 81 10.83 -1.69 -6.97
C CYS A 81 9.42 -1.27 -6.52
N ILE A 82 8.39 -1.57 -7.31
CA ILE A 82 6.99 -1.32 -6.92
C ILE A 82 6.54 -2.25 -5.79
N MET A 83 7.03 -3.48 -5.75
CA MET A 83 6.75 -4.41 -4.66
C MET A 83 7.85 -4.42 -3.59
N SER A 84 9.07 -4.08 -3.98
CA SER A 84 10.27 -4.11 -3.14
C SER A 84 10.96 -2.74 -3.20
N PRO A 85 10.51 -1.73 -2.44
CA PRO A 85 11.04 -0.38 -2.52
C PRO A 85 12.56 -0.29 -2.33
N GLU A 86 13.15 -1.18 -1.53
CA GLU A 86 14.59 -1.31 -1.31
C GLU A 86 15.38 -1.67 -2.59
N LYS A 87 14.68 -2.12 -3.64
CA LYS A 87 15.26 -2.42 -4.96
C LYS A 87 15.03 -1.30 -5.96
N CYS A 88 14.76 -0.08 -5.48
CA CYS A 88 14.67 1.09 -6.34
C CYS A 88 15.97 1.26 -7.14
N HIS A 89 15.83 1.45 -8.45
CA HIS A 89 16.94 1.60 -9.38
C HIS A 89 16.95 2.99 -10.02
N PHE A 90 16.18 3.92 -9.46
CA PHE A 90 16.06 5.29 -9.96
C PHE A 90 17.41 6.03 -9.96
N GLU A 91 18.13 6.00 -8.85
CA GLU A 91 19.46 6.64 -8.72
C GLU A 91 20.52 5.96 -9.61
N GLN A 92 20.28 4.71 -10.05
CA GLN A 92 21.16 4.00 -10.98
C GLN A 92 20.94 4.45 -12.43
N GLY A 93 19.97 5.35 -12.69
CA GLY A 93 19.65 5.85 -14.03
C GLY A 93 18.95 4.83 -14.94
N THR A 94 18.51 3.70 -14.42
CA THR A 94 17.93 2.59 -15.19
C THR A 94 16.41 2.50 -15.11
N CYS A 95 15.76 3.47 -14.46
CA CYS A 95 14.30 3.58 -14.41
C CYS A 95 13.71 3.65 -15.82
N ARG A 96 12.75 2.76 -16.11
CA ARG A 96 12.12 2.68 -17.45
C ARG A 96 11.39 3.96 -17.84
N GLU A 97 10.87 4.68 -16.85
CA GLU A 97 10.15 5.95 -17.00
C GLU A 97 10.60 6.90 -15.89
N PRO A 98 11.69 7.68 -16.08
CA PRO A 98 12.25 8.53 -15.01
C PRO A 98 11.26 9.54 -14.42
N GLN A 99 10.45 10.20 -15.24
CA GLN A 99 9.44 11.12 -14.73
C GLN A 99 8.44 10.41 -13.79
N TRP A 100 8.00 9.20 -14.17
CA TRP A 100 7.15 8.38 -13.32
C TRP A 100 7.85 8.01 -12.00
N GLY A 101 9.14 7.68 -12.06
CA GLY A 101 9.96 7.42 -10.87
C GLY A 101 10.02 8.60 -9.90
N GLN A 102 10.14 9.82 -10.42
CA GLN A 102 10.09 11.04 -9.60
C GLN A 102 8.74 11.17 -8.89
N ASP A 103 7.64 10.96 -9.61
CA ASP A 103 6.28 11.14 -9.09
C ASP A 103 5.85 10.00 -8.14
N HIS A 104 6.47 8.81 -8.25
CA HIS A 104 6.05 7.62 -7.51
C HIS A 104 7.05 7.09 -6.48
N CYS A 105 8.34 7.10 -6.79
CA CYS A 105 9.40 6.58 -5.92
C CYS A 105 9.96 7.68 -5.02
N MET A 106 10.10 8.92 -5.52
CA MET A 106 10.69 10.05 -4.77
C MET A 106 9.64 10.77 -3.90
N GLN A 107 8.76 9.99 -3.28
CA GLN A 107 7.66 10.49 -2.46
C GLN A 107 7.91 10.17 -1.00
N SER A 108 7.52 11.08 -0.10
CA SER A 108 7.61 10.83 1.34
C SER A 108 6.73 9.67 1.76
N HIS A 109 7.24 8.83 2.65
CA HIS A 109 6.56 7.66 3.19
C HIS A 109 6.72 7.59 4.70
N TYR A 110 5.81 6.86 5.32
CA TYR A 110 5.83 6.47 6.72
C TYR A 110 6.18 5.00 6.81
N VAL A 111 7.09 4.67 7.73
CA VAL A 111 7.29 3.31 8.22
C VAL A 111 6.51 3.20 9.53
N TYR A 112 5.73 2.13 9.69
CA TYR A 112 4.85 1.95 10.85
C TYR A 112 4.84 0.50 11.33
N LEU A 113 4.55 0.32 12.61
CA LEU A 113 4.16 -0.96 13.20
C LEU A 113 2.64 -1.07 13.19
N ALA A 114 2.10 -2.26 12.96
CA ALA A 114 0.67 -2.52 13.03
C ALA A 114 0.36 -3.89 13.63
N ASN A 115 -0.76 -3.98 14.33
CA ASN A 115 -1.32 -5.23 14.83
C ASN A 115 -2.62 -5.53 14.07
N SER A 116 -2.62 -6.57 13.25
CA SER A 116 -3.83 -7.06 12.51
C SER A 116 -4.16 -8.52 12.82
N SER A 117 -3.17 -9.27 13.30
CA SER A 117 -3.28 -10.64 13.79
C SER A 117 -1.97 -11.05 14.48
N GLY A 118 -1.27 -10.07 15.06
CA GLY A 118 0.17 -10.11 15.33
C GLY A 118 0.89 -8.88 14.78
N LEU A 119 2.08 -8.60 15.34
CA LEU A 119 2.95 -7.48 14.99
C LEU A 119 3.44 -7.57 13.54
N LYS A 120 3.34 -6.45 12.82
CA LYS A 120 3.83 -6.25 11.45
C LYS A 120 4.55 -4.91 11.31
N VAL A 121 5.49 -4.84 10.39
CA VAL A 121 6.03 -3.58 9.88
C VAL A 121 5.47 -3.35 8.48
N GLY A 122 5.10 -2.11 8.18
CA GLY A 122 4.61 -1.72 6.87
C GLY A 122 5.04 -0.31 6.50
N ILE A 123 4.81 0.03 5.23
CA ILE A 123 5.07 1.36 4.69
C ILE A 123 3.83 1.92 4.00
N THR A 124 3.67 3.23 4.04
CA THR A 124 2.56 3.91 3.37
C THR A 124 2.87 5.36 3.08
N ARG A 125 2.14 5.97 2.16
CA ARG A 125 2.16 7.41 1.95
C ARG A 125 1.30 8.11 3.01
N GLY A 126 1.61 9.37 3.28
CA GLY A 126 0.89 10.15 4.29
C GLY A 126 -0.59 10.36 3.98
N ASP A 127 -0.95 10.51 2.71
CA ASP A 127 -2.34 10.67 2.24
C ASP A 127 -3.20 9.40 2.40
N GLN A 128 -2.55 8.26 2.66
CA GLN A 128 -3.20 6.97 2.86
C GLN A 128 -3.32 6.60 4.34
N LEU A 129 -2.91 7.47 5.27
CA LEU A 129 -3.11 7.27 6.71
C LEU A 129 -4.44 7.90 7.15
N PRO A 130 -5.33 7.21 7.90
CA PRO A 130 -5.20 5.84 8.41
C PRO A 130 -5.78 4.75 7.46
N THR A 131 -6.32 5.12 6.30
CA THR A 131 -7.00 4.21 5.35
C THR A 131 -6.25 2.91 5.08
N ARG A 132 -4.93 2.99 4.87
CA ARG A 132 -4.06 1.84 4.57
C ARG A 132 -4.02 0.81 5.70
N TRP A 133 -4.12 1.26 6.95
CA TRP A 133 -4.14 0.40 8.12
C TRP A 133 -5.48 -0.33 8.24
N ILE A 134 -6.57 0.39 8.02
CA ILE A 134 -7.93 -0.14 8.00
C ILE A 134 -8.07 -1.20 6.89
N ASP A 135 -7.59 -0.90 5.68
CA ASP A 135 -7.61 -1.82 4.54
C ASP A 135 -6.82 -3.12 4.80
N GLN A 136 -5.84 -3.08 5.70
CA GLN A 136 -5.05 -4.25 6.11
C GLN A 136 -5.63 -4.96 7.34
N GLY A 137 -6.75 -4.49 7.87
CA GLY A 137 -7.40 -5.05 9.07
C GLY A 137 -6.59 -4.85 10.35
N ALA A 138 -5.83 -3.74 10.45
CA ALA A 138 -5.12 -3.40 11.67
C ALA A 138 -6.10 -2.90 12.74
N VAL A 139 -5.97 -3.43 13.96
CA VAL A 139 -6.67 -2.95 15.17
C VAL A 139 -5.86 -1.85 15.87
N GLN A 140 -4.52 -1.91 15.77
CA GLN A 140 -3.62 -0.89 16.30
C GLN A 140 -2.55 -0.58 15.25
N ALA A 141 -2.12 0.68 15.17
CA ALA A 141 -0.98 1.08 14.36
C ALA A 141 -0.18 2.23 15.00
N LEU A 142 1.13 2.22 14.78
CA LEU A 142 2.08 3.18 15.30
C LEU A 142 3.07 3.59 14.21
N PRO A 143 2.99 4.81 13.66
CA PRO A 143 4.07 5.37 12.85
C PRO A 143 5.36 5.46 13.65
N ILE A 144 6.49 5.04 13.07
CA ILE A 144 7.80 5.05 13.75
C ILE A 144 8.82 5.95 13.06
N PHE A 145 8.78 6.03 11.72
CA PHE A 145 9.63 6.92 10.95
C PHE A 145 8.84 7.61 9.85
N LYS A 146 9.17 8.87 9.59
CA LYS A 146 8.87 9.55 8.33
C LYS A 146 10.15 9.63 7.51
N VAL A 147 10.06 9.25 6.25
CA VAL A 147 11.18 9.34 5.31
C VAL A 147 10.85 10.21 4.11
N SER A 148 11.86 10.83 3.52
CA SER A 148 11.70 11.72 2.36
C SER A 148 11.43 10.98 1.05
N GLN A 149 11.84 9.71 0.94
CA GLN A 149 11.65 8.89 -0.26
C GLN A 149 11.19 7.46 0.06
N ARG A 150 10.48 6.86 -0.89
CA ARG A 150 9.96 5.49 -0.78
C ARG A 150 11.08 4.46 -0.65
N TYR A 151 12.19 4.66 -1.35
CA TYR A 151 13.36 3.77 -1.28
C TYR A 151 13.86 3.63 0.16
N TYR A 152 13.99 4.74 0.89
CA TYR A 152 14.46 4.75 2.28
C TYR A 152 13.50 4.01 3.22
N SER A 153 12.19 4.09 2.95
CA SER A 153 11.21 3.30 3.72
C SER A 153 11.41 1.80 3.51
N GLY A 154 11.80 1.38 2.30
CA GLY A 154 12.11 -0.02 2.01
C GLY A 154 13.35 -0.52 2.73
N LEU A 155 14.41 0.30 2.82
CA LEU A 155 15.62 -0.03 3.58
C LEU A 155 15.29 -0.30 5.05
N LEU A 156 14.53 0.61 5.67
CA LEU A 156 14.10 0.48 7.06
C LEU A 156 13.12 -0.70 7.26
N GLU A 157 12.17 -0.89 6.35
CA GLU A 157 11.22 -2.01 6.39
C GLU A 157 11.96 -3.36 6.38
N VAL A 158 12.98 -3.52 5.53
CA VAL A 158 13.77 -4.75 5.44
C VAL A 158 14.50 -5.06 6.74
N VAL A 159 15.05 -4.04 7.42
CA VAL A 159 15.68 -4.21 8.73
C VAL A 159 14.69 -4.79 9.74
N TYR A 160 13.52 -4.15 9.87
CA TYR A 160 12.52 -4.54 10.86
C TYR A 160 11.86 -5.89 10.54
N LYS A 161 11.73 -6.25 9.25
CA LYS A 161 11.22 -7.55 8.80
C LYS A 161 12.07 -8.75 9.24
N GLN A 162 13.31 -8.53 9.68
CA GLN A 162 14.15 -9.62 10.21
C GLN A 162 13.57 -10.25 11.50
N LYS A 163 12.74 -9.51 12.25
CA LYS A 163 12.12 -9.98 13.50
C LYS A 163 10.60 -9.94 13.50
N VAL A 164 10.01 -9.19 12.59
CA VAL A 164 8.56 -9.01 12.52
C VAL A 164 7.99 -9.83 11.36
N SER A 165 6.89 -10.56 11.60
CA SER A 165 6.26 -11.41 10.59
C SER A 165 5.66 -10.59 9.45
N ASP A 166 6.01 -10.94 8.22
CA ASP A 166 5.42 -10.36 6.99
C ASP A 166 4.05 -10.99 6.64
N ARG A 167 3.64 -12.06 7.33
CA ARG A 167 2.43 -12.82 7.01
C ARG A 167 1.23 -12.43 7.88
N THR A 168 0.12 -12.11 7.22
CA THR A 168 -1.19 -11.94 7.85
C THR A 168 -1.85 -13.29 8.11
N GLN A 169 -2.17 -13.59 9.37
CA GLN A 169 -3.04 -14.72 9.72
C GLN A 169 -4.51 -14.30 9.51
N TRP A 170 -4.90 -14.19 8.25
CA TRP A 170 -6.20 -13.66 7.82
C TRP A 170 -7.40 -14.36 8.48
N GLN A 171 -7.26 -15.66 8.82
CA GLN A 171 -8.29 -16.41 9.53
C GLN A 171 -8.55 -15.89 10.96
N ARG A 172 -7.52 -15.46 11.68
CA ARG A 172 -7.67 -14.90 13.04
C ARG A 172 -8.26 -13.50 12.98
N MET A 173 -7.79 -12.70 12.03
CA MET A 173 -8.31 -11.36 11.74
C MET A 173 -9.83 -11.39 11.47
N LEU A 174 -10.31 -12.28 10.60
CA LEU A 174 -11.75 -12.41 10.29
C LEU A 174 -12.61 -12.89 11.46
N LYS A 175 -12.01 -13.53 12.47
CA LYS A 175 -12.70 -13.97 13.68
C LYS A 175 -12.76 -12.88 14.76
N GLY A 176 -12.14 -11.71 14.55
CA GLY A 176 -12.06 -10.64 15.54
C GLY A 176 -11.24 -11.00 16.78
N GLN A 177 -10.44 -12.07 16.72
CA GLN A 177 -9.63 -12.57 17.84
C GLN A 177 -8.19 -12.06 17.67
N VAL A 178 -8.00 -10.76 17.83
CA VAL A 178 -6.67 -10.13 17.80
C VAL A 178 -6.37 -9.65 19.21
N GLU A 179 -5.37 -10.26 19.84
CA GLU A 179 -4.85 -9.78 21.12
C GLU A 179 -4.16 -8.44 20.91
N GLU A 180 -4.40 -7.49 21.81
CA GLU A 180 -3.70 -6.22 21.82
C GLU A 180 -2.21 -6.43 22.09
N ILE A 181 -1.40 -5.61 21.44
CA ILE A 181 0.05 -5.60 21.60
C ILE A 181 0.44 -4.20 22.05
N ASP A 182 1.32 -4.12 23.05
CA ASP A 182 1.98 -2.86 23.39
C ASP A 182 2.95 -2.47 22.26
N LEU A 183 2.46 -1.68 21.30
CA LEU A 183 3.24 -1.25 20.14
C LEU A 183 4.40 -0.33 20.53
N LEU A 184 4.29 0.42 21.63
CA LEU A 184 5.34 1.29 22.13
C LEU A 184 6.50 0.47 22.70
N GLN A 185 6.17 -0.54 23.51
CA GLN A 185 7.17 -1.48 24.00
C GLN A 185 7.85 -2.22 22.84
N LYS A 186 7.07 -2.68 21.84
CA LYS A 186 7.63 -3.35 20.65
C LYS A 186 8.48 -2.43 19.79
N GLN A 187 8.11 -1.16 19.65
CA GLN A 187 8.96 -0.16 18.99
C GLN A 187 10.29 -0.01 19.73
N ALA A 188 10.28 0.15 21.05
CA ALA A 188 11.51 0.30 21.85
C ALA A 188 12.42 -0.93 21.72
N GLU A 189 11.87 -2.15 21.87
CA GLU A 189 12.61 -3.42 21.68
C GLU A 189 13.26 -3.50 20.28
N LEU A 190 12.51 -3.15 19.23
CA LEU A 190 13.02 -3.20 17.85
C LEU A 190 14.06 -2.11 17.59
N TYR A 191 13.87 -0.91 18.15
CA TYR A 191 14.82 0.18 18.03
C TYR A 191 16.15 -0.16 18.68
N GLU A 192 16.13 -0.71 19.90
CA GLU A 192 17.34 -1.15 20.60
C GLU A 192 18.09 -2.21 19.77
N LEU A 193 17.37 -3.24 19.30
CA LEU A 193 17.93 -4.35 18.55
C LEU A 193 18.53 -3.94 17.20
N PHE A 194 17.92 -2.97 16.51
CA PHE A 194 18.33 -2.55 15.16
C PHE A 194 18.99 -1.18 15.10
N SER A 195 19.28 -0.57 16.25
CA SER A 195 19.85 0.79 16.35
C SER A 195 21.08 0.98 15.46
N GLU A 196 22.04 0.06 15.51
CA GLU A 196 23.26 0.11 14.71
C GLU A 196 22.98 0.05 13.19
N GLN A 197 22.06 -0.83 12.75
CA GLN A 197 21.67 -0.93 11.34
C GLN A 197 20.92 0.33 10.87
N VAL A 198 20.04 0.86 11.71
CA VAL A 198 19.29 2.10 11.41
C VAL A 198 20.23 3.29 11.31
N GLU A 199 21.21 3.42 12.21
CA GLU A 199 22.20 4.50 12.16
C GLU A 199 23.15 4.36 10.97
N THR A 200 23.53 3.12 10.60
CA THR A 200 24.29 2.86 9.38
C THR A 200 23.51 3.37 8.17
N ILE A 201 22.24 2.99 8.01
CA ILE A 201 21.38 3.49 6.93
C ILE A 201 21.31 5.02 6.98
N ARG A 202 21.09 5.64 8.15
CA ARG A 202 21.01 7.10 8.26
C ARG A 202 22.27 7.81 7.79
N SER A 203 23.44 7.25 8.10
CA SER A 203 24.73 7.83 7.72
C SER A 203 24.97 7.85 6.20
N GLU A 204 24.33 6.94 5.46
CA GLU A 204 24.41 6.85 4.00
C GLU A 204 23.38 7.74 3.29
N LEU A 205 22.41 8.29 4.03
CA LEU A 205 21.31 9.08 3.47
C LEU A 205 21.52 10.59 3.67
N PRO A 206 20.89 11.44 2.85
CA PRO A 206 20.91 12.89 3.07
C PRO A 206 20.41 13.26 4.47
N GLN A 207 20.99 14.31 5.04
CA GLN A 207 20.58 14.81 6.36
C GLN A 207 19.06 15.09 6.39
N GLY A 208 18.38 14.60 7.43
CA GLY A 208 16.93 14.76 7.58
C GLY A 208 16.08 13.85 6.68
N ALA A 209 16.69 12.92 5.94
CA ALA A 209 15.96 11.95 5.12
C ALA A 209 15.14 10.95 5.94
N VAL A 210 15.50 10.72 7.20
CA VAL A 210 14.78 9.87 8.16
C VAL A 210 14.52 10.68 9.43
N VAL A 211 13.25 10.81 9.79
CA VAL A 211 12.80 11.54 10.98
C VAL A 211 12.04 10.57 11.89
N ASN A 212 12.46 10.47 13.15
CA ASN A 212 11.71 9.73 14.18
C ASN A 212 10.36 10.41 14.42
N ILE A 213 9.31 9.60 14.58
CA ILE A 213 8.01 10.11 15.00
C ILE A 213 7.88 9.88 16.49
N GLU A 214 7.55 10.94 17.23
CA GLU A 214 7.34 10.87 18.67
C GLU A 214 6.03 10.13 18.99
N ASN A 215 6.01 9.49 20.16
CA ASN A 215 5.05 8.45 20.54
C ASN A 215 3.60 8.94 20.78
N ASP A 216 3.37 10.24 20.70
CA ASP A 216 2.08 10.88 21.00
C ASP A 216 1.05 10.70 19.86
N ALA A 217 1.46 10.09 18.74
CA ALA A 217 0.63 9.84 17.56
C ALA A 217 0.09 8.40 17.48
N MET A 218 -0.06 7.70 18.61
CA MET A 218 -0.71 6.39 18.63
C MET A 218 -2.17 6.57 18.18
N THR A 219 -2.51 5.97 17.05
CA THR A 219 -3.89 5.99 16.53
C THR A 219 -4.50 4.64 16.82
N GLU A 220 -5.39 4.57 17.81
CA GLU A 220 -6.34 3.47 17.92
C GLU A 220 -7.29 3.56 16.72
N ILE A 221 -7.39 2.46 15.97
CA ILE A 221 -8.18 2.42 14.73
C ILE A 221 -9.61 1.93 15.02
N LEU A 222 -9.80 1.24 16.16
CA LEU A 222 -11.06 0.69 16.66
C LEU A 222 -11.11 0.78 18.18
#